data_AF-A0A438BBK7-F1
#
_entry.id   AF-A0A438BBK7-F1
#
_cell.length_a   1.000
_cell.length_b   1.000
_cell.length_c   1.000
_cell.angle_alpha   90.00
_cell.angle_beta   90.00
_cell.angle_gamma   90.00
#
_symmetry.space_group_name_H-M   'P 1'
#
loop_
_entity.id
_entity.type
_entity.pdbx_description
1 polymer ?
#
loop_
_entity_poly.entity_id
_entity_poly.type
_entity_poly.pdbx_seq_one_letter_code
_entity_poly.pdbx_strand_id
1 'polypeptide(L)'
;MSATTDEGTQCVPQSFEYAPVDGVYSSWVMSVDDEPTWEGYDRLSDVEQAIEAWVEDEAEERGAEITRVAGSHGWRTYELSVGSPLRFEWEHAPIDFRCLACGVDTINEYYMVHDHIWSDAGFRDGLACLGCVEERLGRMLNSTDFNSDLRVNTDADRPRTARLRHRLGDLVQTPDQN
;
A
#
# COMPACT_ATOMS: atom_id res chain seq x y z
N MET A 1 22.37 52.15 -8.49
CA MET A 1 22.49 50.68 -8.35
C MET A 1 21.36 50.26 -7.44
N SER A 2 20.22 49.89 -8.03
CA SER A 2 19.04 49.50 -7.28
C SER A 2 19.14 48.02 -6.93
N ALA A 3 19.06 47.71 -5.64
CA ALA A 3 18.96 46.35 -5.15
C ALA A 3 17.50 45.88 -5.29
N THR A 4 17.24 45.05 -6.30
CA THR A 4 16.22 43.99 -6.26
C THR A 4 16.94 42.77 -5.69
N THR A 5 16.43 42.08 -4.68
CA THR A 5 15.50 40.92 -4.68
C THR A 5 15.53 40.45 -3.19
N ASP A 6 14.56 39.81 -2.56
CA ASP A 6 13.62 38.79 -3.01
C ASP A 6 12.53 38.69 -1.95
N GLU A 7 11.26 38.85 -2.34
CA GLU A 7 10.12 38.70 -1.43
C GLU A 7 9.96 37.22 -1.13
N GLY A 8 10.18 36.85 0.14
CA GLY A 8 10.12 35.47 0.58
C GLY A 8 8.82 34.78 0.14
N THR A 9 8.96 33.76 -0.70
CA THR A 9 7.89 32.85 -1.09
C THR A 9 7.19 32.36 0.16
N GLN A 10 5.98 32.88 0.40
CA GLN A 10 5.15 32.49 1.51
C GLN A 10 4.70 31.05 1.28
N CYS A 11 5.14 30.12 2.12
CA CYS A 11 4.65 28.74 2.13
C CYS A 11 3.15 28.76 2.44
N VAL A 12 2.32 28.74 1.39
CA VAL A 12 0.88 28.49 1.53
C VAL A 12 0.74 26.97 1.70
N PRO A 13 0.30 26.47 2.86
CA PRO A 13 0.03 25.05 3.01
C PRO A 13 -1.05 24.67 1.98
N GLN A 14 -0.74 23.75 1.09
CA GLN A 14 -1.75 23.17 0.21
C GLN A 14 -2.73 22.41 1.10
N SER A 15 -4.00 22.82 1.08
CA SER A 15 -5.06 22.09 1.74
C SER A 15 -5.33 20.79 0.99
N PHE A 16 -5.29 19.67 1.69
CA PHE A 16 -5.72 18.37 1.20
C PHE A 16 -7.15 18.11 1.68
N GLU A 17 -8.06 17.80 0.75
CA GLU A 17 -9.44 17.45 1.06
C GLU A 17 -9.68 15.99 0.67
N TYR A 18 -9.87 15.14 1.69
CA TYR A 18 -10.23 13.73 1.49
C TYR A 18 -11.68 13.51 1.87
N ALA A 19 -12.46 13.03 0.88
CA ALA A 19 -13.80 12.54 1.10
C ALA A 19 -13.76 11.00 1.05
N PRO A 20 -13.91 10.29 2.19
CA PRO A 20 -13.94 8.84 2.18
C PRO A 20 -15.08 8.33 1.31
N VAL A 21 -14.80 7.30 0.50
CA VAL A 21 -15.78 6.60 -0.32
C VAL A 21 -15.78 5.15 0.11
N ASP A 22 -16.96 4.57 0.37
CA ASP A 22 -17.08 3.16 0.74
C ASP A 22 -16.40 2.26 -0.30
N GLY A 23 -15.55 1.34 0.19
CA GLY A 23 -14.74 0.45 -0.65
C GLY A 23 -13.48 1.11 -1.26
N VAL A 24 -13.23 2.39 -1.02
CA VAL A 24 -11.98 3.07 -1.38
C VAL A 24 -11.19 3.36 -0.10
N TYR A 25 -9.99 2.81 -0.05
CA TYR A 25 -9.12 2.86 1.12
C TYR A 25 -7.97 3.85 0.89
N SER A 26 -7.48 4.41 1.98
CA SER A 26 -6.31 5.29 1.96
C SER A 26 -5.05 4.47 2.15
N SER A 27 -4.07 4.67 1.28
CA SER A 27 -2.70 4.22 1.50
C SER A 27 -1.76 5.40 1.31
N TRP A 28 -0.63 5.37 1.99
CA TRP A 28 0.45 6.33 1.83
C TRP A 28 1.64 5.61 1.26
N VAL A 29 2.14 6.07 0.12
CA VAL A 29 3.32 5.50 -0.54
C VAL A 29 4.48 6.42 -0.27
N MET A 30 5.57 5.86 0.26
CA MET A 30 6.81 6.58 0.51
C MET A 30 7.79 6.32 -0.64
N SER A 31 8.66 7.27 -0.93
CA SER A 31 9.85 7.09 -1.76
C SER A 31 11.08 7.63 -1.06
N VAL A 32 12.23 7.03 -1.36
CA VAL A 32 13.55 7.46 -0.90
C VAL A 32 14.38 7.79 -2.13
N ASP A 33 14.86 9.02 -2.24
CA ASP A 33 15.62 9.53 -3.40
C ASP A 33 14.93 9.20 -4.75
N ASP A 34 13.63 9.47 -4.84
CA ASP A 34 12.73 9.22 -5.98
C ASP A 34 12.43 7.74 -6.28
N GLU A 35 12.95 6.80 -5.50
CA GLU A 35 12.64 5.37 -5.62
C GLU A 35 11.51 4.96 -4.66
N PRO A 36 10.36 4.48 -5.16
CA PRO A 36 9.23 4.11 -4.30
C PRO A 36 9.55 2.91 -3.43
N THR A 37 9.14 2.96 -2.16
CA THR A 37 9.11 1.78 -1.32
C THR A 37 7.94 0.90 -1.75
N TRP A 38 8.16 -0.40 -1.85
CA TRP A 38 7.10 -1.37 -2.18
C TRP A 38 6.00 -1.46 -1.11
N GLU A 39 6.20 -0.81 0.04
CA GLU A 39 5.27 -0.77 1.17
C GLU A 39 4.35 0.44 1.07
N GLY A 40 3.05 0.19 1.16
CA GLY A 40 2.05 1.22 1.43
C GLY A 40 1.71 1.23 2.92
N TYR A 41 1.51 2.42 3.48
CA TYR A 41 1.18 2.62 4.88
C TYR A 41 -0.28 3.02 5.05
N ASP A 42 -0.96 2.53 6.08
CA ASP A 42 -2.38 2.86 6.34
C ASP A 42 -2.54 4.30 6.86
N ARG A 43 -1.52 4.84 7.53
CA ARG A 43 -1.54 6.17 8.16
C ARG A 43 -0.29 6.95 7.84
N LEU A 44 -0.43 8.27 7.76
CA LEU A 44 0.70 9.18 7.63
C LEU A 44 1.67 9.07 8.82
N SER A 45 1.18 8.76 10.02
CA SER A 45 2.05 8.52 11.18
C SER A 45 2.99 7.33 10.98
N ASP A 46 2.56 6.34 10.21
CA ASP A 46 3.35 5.12 9.99
C ASP A 46 4.45 5.38 8.96
N VAL A 47 4.19 6.25 7.98
CA VAL A 47 5.22 6.81 7.08
C VAL A 47 6.29 7.55 7.89
N GLU A 48 5.89 8.49 8.75
CA GLU A 48 6.84 9.31 9.50
C GLU A 48 7.68 8.43 10.46
N GLN A 49 7.08 7.39 11.09
CA GLN A 49 7.82 6.41 11.88
C GLN A 49 8.81 5.58 11.04
N ALA A 50 8.43 5.18 9.81
CA ALA A 50 9.32 4.46 8.91
C ALA A 50 10.51 5.32 8.46
N ILE A 51 10.28 6.62 8.20
CA ILE A 51 11.34 7.59 7.91
C ILE A 51 12.30 7.71 9.09
N GLU A 52 11.79 7.87 10.31
CA GLU A 52 12.61 7.98 11.51
C GLU A 52 13.50 6.74 11.69
N ALA A 53 12.93 5.54 11.58
CA ALA A 53 13.70 4.29 11.65
C ALA A 53 14.79 4.19 10.56
N TRP A 54 14.45 4.54 9.31
CA TRP A 54 15.42 4.51 8.21
C TRP A 54 16.58 5.48 8.45
N VAL A 55 16.28 6.71 8.86
CA VAL A 55 17.31 7.72 9.13
C VAL A 55 18.21 7.30 10.28
N GLU A 56 17.67 6.69 11.34
CA GLU A 56 18.45 6.16 12.46
C GLU A 56 19.42 5.07 12.00
N ASP A 57 18.93 4.07 11.26
CA ASP A 57 19.76 2.99 10.72
C ASP A 57 20.87 3.53 9.82
N GLU A 58 20.54 4.43 8.88
CA GLU A 58 21.51 4.98 7.93
C GLU A 58 22.55 5.89 8.63
N ALA A 59 22.14 6.66 9.64
CA ALA A 59 23.06 7.49 10.42
C ALA A 59 24.03 6.61 11.23
N GLU A 60 23.54 5.52 11.84
CA GLU A 60 24.38 4.55 12.54
C GLU A 60 25.38 3.88 11.59
N GLU A 61 24.92 3.38 10.44
CA GLU A 61 25.77 2.72 9.44
C GLU A 61 26.88 3.64 8.92
N ARG A 62 26.56 4.93 8.73
CA ARG A 62 27.52 5.94 8.27
C ARG A 62 28.39 6.53 9.38
N GLY A 63 28.08 6.25 10.65
CA GLY A 63 28.67 6.95 11.80
C GLY A 63 28.45 8.46 11.71
N ALA A 64 27.30 8.88 11.20
CA ALA A 64 26.93 10.27 10.97
C ALA A 64 25.94 10.76 12.03
N GLU A 65 25.81 12.08 12.15
CA GLU A 65 24.83 12.73 13.02
C GLU A 65 23.88 13.56 12.14
N ILE A 66 22.60 13.64 12.51
CA ILE A 66 21.64 14.52 11.84
C ILE A 66 22.00 15.97 12.18
N THR A 67 22.31 16.77 11.17
CA THR A 67 22.70 18.18 11.32
C THR A 67 21.56 19.15 11.02
N ARG A 68 20.65 18.76 10.12
CA ARG A 68 19.49 19.55 9.75
C ARG A 68 18.38 18.67 9.22
N VAL A 69 17.14 19.05 9.55
CA VAL A 69 15.93 18.49 8.95
C VAL A 69 15.17 19.63 8.27
N ALA A 70 14.75 19.41 7.03
CA ALA A 70 13.90 20.33 6.28
C ALA A 70 12.73 19.57 5.66
N GLY A 71 11.58 20.22 5.45
CA GLY A 71 10.43 19.54 4.87
C GLY A 71 9.17 20.39 4.74
N SER A 72 8.16 19.80 4.11
CA SER A 72 6.79 20.32 4.04
C SER A 72 5.78 19.17 4.03
N HIS A 73 4.53 19.42 3.65
CA HIS A 73 3.57 18.34 3.41
C HIS A 73 4.06 17.48 2.23
N GLY A 74 4.17 16.17 2.42
CA GLY A 74 4.56 15.23 1.37
C GLY A 74 6.07 15.02 1.17
N TRP A 75 6.94 15.66 1.97
CA TRP A 75 8.39 15.41 1.87
C TRP A 75 9.21 15.84 3.10
N ARG A 76 10.37 15.20 3.26
CA ARG A 76 11.44 15.53 4.22
C ARG A 76 12.81 15.39 3.57
N THR A 77 13.78 16.10 4.12
CA THR A 77 15.19 15.92 3.81
C THR A 77 16.00 15.97 5.10
N TYR A 78 16.88 15.00 5.28
CA TYR A 78 17.78 14.89 6.42
C TYR A 78 19.22 15.12 5.94
N GLU A 79 19.83 16.21 6.40
CA GLU A 79 21.26 16.48 6.16
C GLU A 79 22.06 15.80 7.28
N LEU A 80 22.89 14.83 6.90
CA LEU A 80 23.80 14.13 7.80
C LEU A 80 25.17 14.80 7.84
N SER A 81 25.91 14.66 8.95
CA SER A 81 27.25 15.24 9.11
C SER A 81 28.28 14.65 8.13
N VAL A 82 28.01 13.45 7.61
CA VAL A 82 28.80 12.75 6.61
C VAL A 82 27.87 12.10 5.58
N GLY A 83 28.24 12.19 4.30
CA GLY A 83 27.51 11.57 3.19
C GLY A 83 26.50 12.49 2.52
N SER A 84 25.74 11.92 1.59
CA SER A 84 24.66 12.65 0.89
C SER A 84 23.43 12.79 1.81
N PRO A 85 22.68 13.90 1.71
CA PRO A 85 21.38 14.02 2.37
C PRO A 85 20.44 12.91 1.92
N LEU A 86 19.54 12.49 2.82
CA LEU A 86 18.47 11.56 2.50
C LEU A 86 17.21 12.35 2.16
N ARG A 87 16.60 12.09 1.01
CA ARG A 87 15.32 12.70 0.63
C ARG A 87 14.20 11.67 0.69
N PHE A 88 13.15 12.03 1.40
CA PHE A 88 11.92 11.24 1.47
C PHE A 88 10.78 12.05 0.88
N GLU A 89 9.97 11.41 0.05
CA GLU A 89 8.69 11.94 -0.41
C GLU A 89 7.59 10.94 -0.08
N TRP A 90 6.37 11.42 0.07
CA TRP A 90 5.23 10.54 0.23
C TRP A 90 3.96 11.15 -0.34
N GLU A 91 3.12 10.28 -0.86
CA GLU A 91 1.84 10.65 -1.45
C GLU A 91 0.70 9.79 -0.90
N HIS A 92 -0.49 10.41 -0.83
CA HIS A 92 -1.72 9.69 -0.55
C HIS A 92 -2.21 9.03 -1.84
N ALA A 93 -2.34 7.70 -1.81
CA ALA A 93 -2.85 6.89 -2.89
C ALA A 93 -4.18 6.26 -2.48
N PRO A 94 -5.31 6.62 -3.10
CA PRO A 94 -6.56 5.90 -2.92
C PRO A 94 -6.49 4.53 -3.61
N ILE A 95 -6.80 3.48 -2.88
CA ILE A 95 -6.88 2.11 -3.41
C ILE A 95 -8.34 1.70 -3.45
N ASP A 96 -8.86 1.46 -4.66
CA ASP A 96 -10.24 1.00 -4.86
C ASP A 96 -10.32 -0.53 -4.71
N PHE A 97 -10.90 -0.97 -3.59
CA PHE A 97 -11.15 -2.39 -3.28
C PHE A 97 -12.52 -2.86 -3.78
N ARG A 98 -13.25 -2.07 -4.56
CA ARG A 98 -14.55 -2.52 -5.07
C ARG A 98 -14.37 -3.51 -6.21
N CYS A 99 -15.18 -4.57 -6.20
CA CYS A 99 -15.25 -5.54 -7.28
C CYS A 99 -15.67 -4.84 -8.58
N LEU A 100 -14.89 -5.03 -9.65
CA LEU A 100 -15.15 -4.47 -10.98
C LEU A 100 -16.52 -4.86 -11.58
N ALA A 101 -17.11 -5.96 -11.13
CA ALA A 101 -18.41 -6.44 -11.64
C ALA A 101 -19.60 -5.98 -10.80
N CYS A 102 -19.50 -6.03 -9.47
CA CYS A 102 -20.65 -5.82 -8.58
C CYS A 102 -20.49 -4.65 -7.58
N GLY A 103 -19.32 -4.00 -7.57
CA GLY A 103 -19.04 -2.84 -6.71
C GLY A 103 -18.87 -3.15 -5.23
N VAL A 104 -19.01 -4.42 -4.82
CA VAL A 104 -18.87 -4.85 -3.43
C VAL A 104 -17.40 -4.77 -3.01
N ASP A 105 -17.15 -4.27 -1.81
CA ASP A 105 -15.81 -4.22 -1.22
C ASP A 105 -15.18 -5.62 -1.08
N THR A 106 -13.96 -5.77 -1.60
CA THR A 106 -13.17 -7.00 -1.65
C THR A 106 -11.93 -6.95 -0.76
N ILE A 107 -11.85 -6.07 0.24
CA ILE A 107 -10.68 -6.02 1.14
C ILE A 107 -10.36 -7.38 1.78
N ASN A 108 -11.39 -8.14 2.15
CA ASN A 108 -11.28 -9.52 2.69
C ASN A 108 -11.29 -10.61 1.61
N GLU A 109 -11.23 -10.22 0.34
CA GLU A 109 -11.16 -11.10 -0.84
C GLU A 109 -10.03 -10.68 -1.79
N TYR A 110 -8.90 -10.27 -1.22
CA TYR A 110 -7.70 -10.01 -1.98
C TYR A 110 -6.90 -11.32 -2.14
N TYR A 111 -6.92 -11.87 -3.36
CA TYR A 111 -6.29 -13.13 -3.75
C TYR A 111 -5.67 -13.01 -5.14
N MET A 112 -4.83 -13.97 -5.53
CA MET A 112 -4.32 -14.07 -6.90
C MET A 112 -4.55 -15.48 -7.47
N VAL A 113 -5.36 -15.57 -8.52
CA VAL A 113 -5.47 -16.78 -9.34
C VAL A 113 -4.37 -16.81 -10.39
N HIS A 114 -4.18 -17.93 -11.07
CA HIS A 114 -3.33 -17.95 -12.25
C HIS A 114 -3.85 -16.99 -13.35
N ASP A 115 -2.96 -16.37 -14.11
CA ASP A 115 -3.31 -15.37 -15.14
C ASP A 115 -4.38 -15.86 -16.13
N HIS A 116 -4.32 -17.14 -16.52
CA HIS A 116 -5.30 -17.72 -17.43
C HIS A 116 -6.70 -17.77 -16.80
N ILE A 117 -6.82 -18.05 -15.50
CA ILE A 117 -8.10 -18.06 -14.77
C ILE A 117 -8.68 -16.64 -14.73
N TRP A 118 -7.84 -15.63 -14.47
CA TRP A 118 -8.27 -14.23 -14.45
C TRP A 118 -8.73 -13.76 -15.84
N SER A 119 -7.96 -14.10 -16.87
CA SER A 119 -8.26 -13.82 -18.27
C SER A 119 -9.54 -14.50 -18.75
N ASP A 120 -9.73 -15.78 -18.40
CA ASP A 120 -10.93 -16.55 -18.77
C ASP A 120 -12.20 -15.99 -18.11
N ALA A 121 -12.07 -15.42 -16.91
CA ALA A 121 -13.15 -14.66 -16.26
C ALA A 121 -13.38 -13.26 -16.88
N GLY A 122 -12.56 -12.84 -17.86
CA GLY A 122 -12.72 -11.59 -18.59
C GLY A 122 -12.52 -10.33 -17.74
N PHE A 123 -11.72 -10.41 -16.67
CA PHE A 123 -11.29 -9.24 -15.91
C PHE A 123 -9.97 -8.68 -16.47
N ARG A 124 -9.75 -7.38 -16.28
CA ARG A 124 -8.52 -6.67 -16.65
C ARG A 124 -7.82 -6.21 -15.36
N ASP A 125 -7.29 -5.00 -15.32
CA ASP A 125 -6.67 -4.41 -14.14
C ASP A 125 -7.72 -4.03 -13.09
N GLY A 126 -7.46 -4.38 -11.83
CA GLY A 126 -8.31 -4.09 -10.68
C GLY A 126 -8.65 -5.34 -9.87
N LEU A 127 -9.73 -5.26 -9.10
CA LEU A 127 -10.13 -6.30 -8.14
C LEU A 127 -11.50 -6.89 -8.49
N ALA A 128 -11.67 -8.19 -8.23
CA ALA A 128 -12.93 -8.88 -8.43
C ALA A 128 -13.17 -9.80 -7.24
N CYS A 129 -14.41 -9.82 -6.76
CA CYS A 129 -14.79 -10.73 -5.70
C CYS A 129 -14.82 -12.16 -6.25
N LEU A 130 -14.57 -13.12 -5.36
CA LEU A 130 -14.50 -14.54 -5.72
C LEU A 130 -15.78 -15.01 -6.42
N GLY A 131 -16.93 -14.52 -5.94
CA GLY A 131 -18.24 -14.87 -6.51
C GLY A 131 -18.40 -14.45 -7.97
N CYS A 132 -17.95 -13.25 -8.34
CA CYS A 132 -18.05 -12.78 -9.72
C CYS A 132 -17.06 -13.49 -10.66
N VAL A 133 -15.89 -13.90 -10.15
CA VAL A 133 -14.97 -14.77 -10.91
C VAL A 133 -15.60 -16.12 -11.16
N GLU A 134 -16.13 -16.79 -10.13
CA GLU A 134 -16.81 -18.09 -10.26
C GLU A 134 -18.04 -18.04 -11.19
N GLU A 135 -18.85 -16.97 -11.09
CA GLU A 135 -20.02 -16.76 -11.94
C GLU A 135 -19.64 -16.65 -13.42
N ARG A 136 -18.60 -15.86 -13.74
CA ARG A 136 -18.15 -15.68 -15.12
C ARG A 136 -17.50 -16.93 -15.72
N LEU A 137 -16.77 -17.69 -14.90
CA LEU A 137 -16.20 -18.97 -15.31
C LEU A 137 -17.25 -20.09 -15.42
N GLY A 138 -18.42 -19.91 -14.81
CA GLY A 138 -19.46 -20.94 -14.73
C GLY A 138 -19.08 -22.14 -13.86
N ARG A 139 -18.10 -22.00 -12.97
CA ARG A 139 -17.66 -23.05 -12.04
C ARG A 139 -17.14 -22.46 -10.74
N MET A 140 -17.19 -23.24 -9.68
CA MET A 140 -16.46 -22.91 -8.45
C MET A 140 -14.95 -23.06 -8.68
N LEU A 141 -14.17 -22.17 -8.09
CA LEU A 141 -12.73 -22.32 -8.01
C LEU A 141 -12.37 -23.41 -7.01
N ASN A 142 -11.14 -23.91 -7.09
CA ASN A 142 -10.54 -24.79 -6.09
C ASN A 142 -9.08 -24.37 -5.86
N SER A 143 -8.38 -25.03 -4.94
CA SER A 143 -7.06 -24.60 -4.51
C SER A 143 -6.02 -24.56 -5.63
N THR A 144 -6.18 -25.38 -6.68
CA THR A 144 -5.25 -25.39 -7.83
C THR A 144 -5.44 -24.21 -8.79
N ASP A 145 -6.49 -23.41 -8.62
CA ASP A 145 -6.71 -22.20 -9.43
C ASP A 145 -5.89 -21.01 -8.92
N PHE A 146 -5.34 -21.11 -7.71
CA PHE A 146 -4.60 -20.04 -7.02
C PHE A 146 -3.10 -20.23 -7.14
N ASN A 147 -2.37 -19.11 -7.23
CA ASN A 147 -0.92 -19.15 -7.23
C ASN A 147 -0.38 -19.38 -5.81
N SER A 148 0.02 -20.63 -5.50
CA SER A 148 0.52 -21.03 -4.18
C SER A 148 1.88 -20.43 -3.80
N ASP A 149 2.61 -19.87 -4.75
CA ASP A 149 3.93 -19.27 -4.47
C ASP A 149 3.81 -17.83 -3.95
N LEU A 150 2.61 -17.23 -4.07
CA LEU A 150 2.36 -15.87 -3.65
C LEU A 150 1.82 -15.82 -2.22
N ARG A 151 2.49 -15.03 -1.38
CA ARG A 151 2.10 -14.77 0.02
C ARG A 151 0.64 -14.34 0.17
N VAL A 152 0.09 -13.63 -0.81
CA VAL A 152 -1.31 -13.21 -0.81
C VAL A 152 -2.29 -14.38 -0.60
N ASN A 153 -1.96 -15.56 -1.14
CA ASN A 153 -2.78 -16.76 -1.07
C ASN A 153 -2.36 -17.70 0.08
N THR A 154 -1.16 -17.57 0.64
CA THR A 154 -0.62 -18.49 1.66
C THR A 154 -0.51 -17.91 3.06
N ASP A 155 -0.56 -16.58 3.21
CA ASP A 155 -0.51 -15.93 4.51
C ASP A 155 -1.80 -16.16 5.31
N ALA A 156 -1.72 -16.99 6.35
CA ALA A 156 -2.86 -17.41 7.16
C ALA A 156 -3.40 -16.31 8.07
N ASP A 157 -2.59 -15.29 8.38
CA ASP A 157 -2.98 -14.16 9.23
C ASP A 157 -3.77 -13.11 8.44
N ARG A 158 -3.79 -13.21 7.10
CA ARG A 158 -4.55 -12.29 6.26
C ARG A 158 -6.06 -12.50 6.46
N PRO A 159 -6.84 -11.44 6.74
CA PRO A 159 -8.29 -11.52 6.81
C PRO A 159 -8.90 -12.05 5.51
N ARG A 160 -9.73 -13.09 5.61
CA ARG A 160 -10.36 -13.76 4.46
C ARG A 160 -11.81 -14.13 4.75
N THR A 161 -12.67 -13.94 3.76
CA THR A 161 -14.04 -14.48 3.81
C THR A 161 -14.01 -16.01 3.99
N ALA A 162 -15.06 -16.56 4.59
CA ALA A 162 -15.18 -18.02 4.78
C ALA A 162 -15.13 -18.78 3.44
N ARG A 163 -15.69 -18.20 2.37
CA ARG A 163 -15.65 -18.81 1.04
C ARG A 163 -14.25 -18.83 0.46
N LEU A 164 -13.47 -17.73 0.57
CA LEU A 164 -12.10 -17.69 0.05
C LEU A 164 -11.20 -18.70 0.75
N ARG A 165 -11.27 -18.79 2.09
CA ARG A 165 -10.55 -19.81 2.87
C ARG A 165 -10.86 -21.23 2.37
N HIS A 166 -12.14 -21.54 2.19
CA HIS A 166 -12.55 -22.82 1.64
C HIS A 166 -11.95 -23.08 0.24
N ARG A 167 -11.83 -22.06 -0.62
CA ARG A 167 -11.27 -22.24 -1.97
C ARG A 167 -9.77 -22.44 -1.97
N LEU A 168 -9.06 -21.76 -1.07
CA LEU A 168 -7.60 -21.92 -0.91
C LEU A 168 -7.22 -23.28 -0.32
N GLY A 169 -8.19 -24.03 0.20
CA GLY A 169 -7.93 -25.29 0.90
C GLY A 169 -7.53 -25.07 2.36
N ASP A 170 -7.74 -23.86 2.89
CA ASP A 170 -7.61 -23.53 4.30
C ASP A 170 -8.74 -24.26 5.05
N LEU A 171 -8.56 -25.55 5.31
CA LEU A 171 -9.44 -26.30 6.17
C LEU A 171 -9.30 -25.74 7.59
N VAL A 172 -10.28 -24.96 8.03
CA VAL A 172 -10.50 -24.74 9.45
C VAL A 172 -10.74 -26.11 10.10
N GLN A 173 -9.77 -26.61 10.87
CA GLN A 173 -10.08 -27.53 11.95
C GLN A 173 -10.66 -26.74 13.12
N THR A 174 -12.00 -26.58 13.12
CA THR A 174 -12.94 -26.50 14.26
C THR A 174 -12.79 -25.41 15.37
N PRO A 175 -13.88 -25.14 16.16
CA PRO A 175 -14.27 -23.81 16.65
C PRO A 175 -13.69 -23.45 18.04
N ASP A 176 -13.88 -22.17 18.40
CA ASP A 176 -13.84 -21.53 19.73
C ASP A 176 -13.01 -22.24 20.81
N GLN A 177 -11.85 -21.67 21.12
CA GLN A 177 -11.14 -21.96 22.38
C GLN A 177 -11.63 -20.97 23.45
N ASN A 178 -12.62 -21.47 24.22
CA ASN A 178 -12.94 -21.25 25.64
C ASN A 178 -12.48 -19.96 26.35
#